data_AF-A0A0C1QK70-F1
#
_entry.id   AF-A0A0C1QK70-F1
#
_cell.length_a   1.000
_cell.length_b   1.000
_cell.length_c   1.000
_cell.angle_alpha   90.00
_cell.angle_beta   90.00
_cell.angle_gamma   90.00
#
_symmetry.space_group_name_H-M   'P 1'
#
loop_
_entity.id
_entity.type
_entity.pdbx_description
1 polymer ?
#
loop_
_entity_poly.entity_id
_entity_poly.type
_entity_poly.pdbx_seq_one_letter_code
_entity_poly.pdbx_strand_id
1 'polypeptide(L)'
;MDTLANLYAEHITTLQARTKAIVEREGLDGLVIHSGQAKRQFLDDMYYPFKVNPQFKAWLPVIDNPHCWLVVNGADKPKLIFYRPVDFWHKVPDEPNDFWSDHFDITLLVHPEQVEKLLPYDKEKFAYIGEYLEVAQALGFGQMNPEPVMNYLHYHRAYKTQYELTCLREANRIAVLGHKAARDEFYAGGSEFSIQQAYLNATAHMENDTPYGNIVALNQHCSILHYTHFERQAPSKHLSFLIDAGANFNGYASDITRTYDFAKQGQFAEMVDALNQHQIALGNALAPGKLYGDLHIDCHRRMAQILSDFKVVNLGADEIVEKGISSTFFPHGLGHHIGLQVHDMGGFMADEQGTHQAPPEGHPFLRCTRRIEAGQVFTIEPGLYFIDSLLGDLAKGEHAQHINWDKVDEFKPYGGIRIEDNIIVHEDRLENMTRDLNLD
;
A
#
# COMPACT_ATOMS: atom_id res chain seq x y z
N MET A 1 -5.04 -0.10 28.58
CA MET A 1 -4.77 -0.44 27.17
C MET A 1 -6.03 -1.07 26.65
N ASP A 2 -6.65 -0.45 25.65
CA ASP A 2 -7.82 -1.06 25.02
C ASP A 2 -7.37 -2.32 24.26
N THR A 3 -8.07 -3.42 24.48
CA THR A 3 -7.83 -4.67 23.75
C THR A 3 -8.28 -4.49 22.30
N LEU A 4 -7.66 -5.22 21.35
CA LEU A 4 -8.06 -5.18 19.94
C LEU A 4 -9.58 -5.39 19.76
N ALA A 5 -10.18 -6.26 20.57
CA ALA A 5 -11.62 -6.50 20.64
C ALA A 5 -12.46 -5.23 20.96
N ASN A 6 -12.00 -4.38 21.88
CA ASN A 6 -12.72 -3.16 22.25
C ASN A 6 -12.68 -2.14 21.10
N LEU A 7 -11.50 -1.96 20.50
CA LEU A 7 -11.33 -1.09 19.34
C LEU A 7 -12.15 -1.58 18.14
N TYR A 8 -12.28 -2.90 17.99
CA TYR A 8 -13.08 -3.51 16.93
C TYR A 8 -14.59 -3.22 17.09
N ALA A 9 -15.11 -3.15 18.32
CA ALA A 9 -16.50 -2.76 18.55
C ALA A 9 -16.80 -1.33 18.06
N GLU A 10 -15.88 -0.39 18.28
CA GLU A 10 -15.98 0.99 17.77
C GLU A 10 -15.84 1.04 16.23
N HIS A 11 -14.96 0.20 15.68
CA HIS A 11 -14.80 0.05 14.24
C HIS A 11 -16.11 -0.40 13.57
N ILE A 12 -16.77 -1.45 14.08
CA ILE A 12 -18.07 -1.89 13.58
C ILE A 12 -19.13 -0.78 13.70
N THR A 13 -19.15 -0.07 14.83
CA THR A 13 -20.05 1.08 15.02
C THR A 13 -19.84 2.14 13.93
N THR A 14 -18.59 2.44 13.60
CA THR A 14 -18.23 3.41 12.55
C THR A 14 -18.68 2.94 11.17
N LEU A 15 -18.43 1.68 10.81
CA LEU A 15 -18.84 1.13 9.52
C LEU A 15 -20.36 1.06 9.38
N GLN A 16 -21.08 0.73 10.45
CA GLN A 16 -22.54 0.75 10.47
C GLN A 16 -23.06 2.17 10.27
N ALA A 17 -22.50 3.18 10.94
CA ALA A 17 -22.90 4.58 10.77
C ALA A 17 -22.66 5.07 9.33
N ARG A 18 -21.49 4.76 8.75
CA ARG A 18 -21.17 5.06 7.33
C ARG A 18 -22.15 4.37 6.38
N THR A 19 -22.43 3.09 6.62
CA THR A 19 -23.39 2.29 5.82
C THR A 19 -24.78 2.90 5.87
N LYS A 20 -25.26 3.26 7.06
CA LYS A 20 -26.57 3.89 7.24
C LYS A 20 -26.68 5.17 6.42
N ALA A 21 -25.66 6.04 6.53
CA ALA A 21 -25.65 7.32 5.84
C ALA A 21 -25.73 7.17 4.31
N ILE A 22 -24.99 6.24 3.72
CA ILE A 22 -24.98 6.05 2.27
C ILE A 22 -26.23 5.30 1.76
N VAL A 23 -26.72 4.33 2.52
CA VAL A 23 -27.94 3.58 2.17
C VAL A 23 -29.16 4.51 2.19
N GLU A 24 -29.29 5.37 3.21
CA GLU A 24 -30.36 6.37 3.29
C GLU A 24 -30.27 7.41 2.17
N ARG A 25 -29.04 7.86 1.83
CA ARG A 25 -28.80 8.85 0.77
C ARG A 25 -29.20 8.34 -0.61
N GLU A 26 -28.83 7.10 -0.93
CA GLU A 26 -29.06 6.50 -2.24
C GLU A 26 -30.41 5.77 -2.34
N GLY A 27 -31.22 5.78 -1.27
CA GLY A 27 -32.53 5.12 -1.25
C GLY A 27 -32.46 3.59 -1.34
N LEU A 28 -31.40 3.00 -0.81
CA LEU A 28 -31.15 1.57 -0.76
C LEU A 28 -31.77 0.95 0.49
N ASP A 29 -31.95 -0.38 0.47
CA ASP A 29 -32.31 -1.17 1.65
C ASP A 29 -31.06 -1.73 2.36
N GLY A 30 -29.93 -1.81 1.65
CA GLY A 30 -28.64 -2.23 2.20
C GLY A 30 -27.58 -2.49 1.14
N LEU A 31 -26.40 -2.91 1.60
CA LEU A 31 -25.27 -3.34 0.78
C LEU A 31 -25.07 -4.85 0.94
N VAL A 32 -24.74 -5.51 -0.17
CA VAL A 32 -24.30 -6.90 -0.18
C VAL A 32 -22.85 -6.95 -0.65
N ILE A 33 -21.92 -7.24 0.25
CA ILE A 33 -20.48 -7.19 -0.02
C ILE A 33 -19.95 -8.62 -0.13
N HIS A 34 -19.41 -8.97 -1.30
CA HIS A 34 -18.92 -10.32 -1.59
C HIS A 34 -17.39 -10.40 -1.42
N SER A 35 -16.89 -11.44 -0.73
CA SER A 35 -15.45 -11.63 -0.51
C SER A 35 -14.68 -11.94 -1.79
N GLY A 36 -15.35 -12.55 -2.78
CA GLY A 36 -14.77 -12.94 -4.07
C GLY A 36 -14.70 -14.46 -4.23
N GLN A 37 -13.99 -14.93 -5.26
CA GLN A 37 -13.83 -16.35 -5.57
C GLN A 37 -12.39 -16.67 -5.94
N ALA A 38 -12.00 -17.93 -5.83
CA ALA A 38 -10.73 -18.40 -6.39
C ALA A 38 -10.82 -18.40 -7.93
N LYS A 39 -9.80 -17.84 -8.60
CA LYS A 39 -9.74 -17.81 -10.06
C LYS A 39 -9.04 -19.07 -10.55
N ARG A 40 -9.69 -19.86 -11.40
CA ARG A 40 -9.08 -21.06 -11.98
C ARG A 40 -8.10 -20.67 -13.08
N GLN A 41 -6.98 -21.39 -13.17
CA GLN A 41 -6.03 -21.23 -14.26
C GLN A 41 -6.63 -21.77 -15.58
N PHE A 42 -6.23 -21.18 -16.70
CA PHE A 42 -6.83 -21.50 -18.00
C PHE A 42 -6.56 -22.97 -18.37
N LEU A 43 -7.65 -23.74 -18.53
CA LEU A 43 -7.64 -25.17 -18.88
C LEU A 43 -6.94 -26.09 -17.86
N ASP A 44 -6.81 -25.65 -16.60
CA ASP A 44 -6.21 -26.43 -15.50
C ASP A 44 -7.21 -26.64 -14.36
N ASP A 45 -6.89 -27.52 -13.42
CA ASP A 45 -7.60 -27.67 -12.13
C ASP A 45 -6.92 -26.92 -10.97
N MET A 46 -5.80 -26.27 -11.25
CA MET A 46 -5.12 -25.34 -10.34
C MET A 46 -5.78 -23.96 -10.33
N TYR A 47 -5.61 -23.24 -9.21
CA TYR A 47 -6.15 -21.90 -8.99
C TYR A 47 -5.03 -20.88 -8.77
N TYR A 48 -5.32 -19.61 -9.03
CA TYR A 48 -4.51 -18.51 -8.54
C TYR A 48 -4.68 -18.35 -7.03
N PRO A 49 -3.68 -17.77 -6.33
CA PRO A 49 -3.84 -17.35 -4.94
C PRO A 49 -5.06 -16.46 -4.80
N PHE A 50 -5.94 -16.77 -3.84
CA PHE A 50 -7.12 -15.97 -3.58
C PHE A 50 -6.72 -14.58 -3.06
N LYS A 51 -7.43 -13.54 -3.54
CA LYS A 51 -7.29 -12.17 -3.06
C LYS A 51 -8.67 -11.63 -2.75
N VAL A 52 -8.92 -11.38 -1.46
CA VAL A 52 -10.20 -10.91 -0.95
C VAL A 52 -10.53 -9.50 -1.46
N ASN A 53 -11.81 -9.26 -1.74
CA ASN A 53 -12.35 -7.93 -2.01
C ASN A 53 -12.00 -6.96 -0.85
N PRO A 54 -11.32 -5.82 -1.11
CA PRO A 54 -11.00 -4.84 -0.07
C PRO A 54 -12.22 -4.30 0.69
N GLN A 55 -13.38 -4.20 0.04
CA GLN A 55 -14.61 -3.77 0.70
C GLN A 55 -15.15 -4.82 1.68
N PHE A 56 -14.87 -6.10 1.46
CA PHE A 56 -15.26 -7.18 2.38
C PHE A 56 -14.35 -7.17 3.61
N LYS A 57 -13.02 -7.23 3.40
CA LYS A 57 -12.06 -7.22 4.51
C LYS A 57 -11.98 -5.90 5.27
N ALA A 58 -12.64 -4.85 4.78
CA ALA A 58 -12.86 -3.62 5.53
C ALA A 58 -13.67 -3.84 6.80
N TRP A 59 -14.50 -4.90 6.87
CA TRP A 59 -15.37 -5.17 8.01
C TRP A 59 -14.76 -6.12 9.01
N LEU A 60 -14.00 -7.12 8.58
CA LEU A 60 -13.52 -8.21 9.41
C LEU A 60 -12.21 -8.82 8.88
N PRO A 61 -11.38 -9.41 9.75
CA PRO A 61 -10.07 -9.94 9.40
C PRO A 61 -10.12 -11.33 8.72
N VAL A 62 -11.08 -11.53 7.80
CA VAL A 62 -11.22 -12.76 7.00
C VAL A 62 -10.73 -12.47 5.59
N ILE A 63 -9.51 -12.93 5.27
CA ILE A 63 -8.80 -12.54 4.03
C ILE A 63 -8.49 -13.71 3.09
N ASP A 64 -8.66 -14.94 3.58
CA ASP A 64 -8.28 -16.19 2.93
C ASP A 64 -9.50 -17.05 2.54
N ASN A 65 -10.72 -16.58 2.82
CA ASN A 65 -11.94 -17.34 2.61
C ASN A 65 -12.81 -16.77 1.46
N PRO A 66 -12.88 -17.45 0.30
CA PRO A 66 -13.76 -17.06 -0.80
C PRO A 66 -15.23 -17.37 -0.49
N HIS A 67 -16.14 -16.90 -1.34
CA HIS A 67 -17.58 -17.19 -1.27
C HIS A 67 -18.28 -16.74 0.02
N CYS A 68 -17.66 -15.85 0.79
CA CYS A 68 -18.28 -15.19 1.94
C CYS A 68 -19.05 -13.95 1.49
N TRP A 69 -20.11 -13.62 2.23
CA TRP A 69 -20.97 -12.48 1.91
C TRP A 69 -21.34 -11.73 3.18
N LEU A 70 -21.32 -10.41 3.12
CA LEU A 70 -21.87 -9.53 4.13
C LEU A 70 -23.16 -8.92 3.62
N VAL A 71 -24.18 -8.86 4.48
CA VAL A 71 -25.39 -8.07 4.23
C VAL A 71 -25.49 -7.05 5.36
N VAL A 72 -25.45 -5.76 4.99
CA VAL A 72 -25.36 -4.65 5.93
C VAL A 72 -26.30 -3.53 5.54
N ASN A 73 -26.94 -2.90 6.52
CA ASN A 73 -27.81 -1.73 6.31
C ASN A 73 -27.48 -0.57 7.27
N GLY A 74 -26.52 -0.76 8.17
CA GLY A 74 -26.13 0.25 9.15
C GLY A 74 -27.06 0.40 10.37
N ALA A 75 -28.09 -0.43 10.48
CA ALA A 75 -29.02 -0.45 11.60
C ALA A 75 -29.02 -1.82 12.32
N ASP A 76 -29.31 -2.88 11.57
CA ASP A 76 -29.31 -4.24 12.09
C ASP A 76 -27.89 -4.77 12.23
N LYS A 77 -27.72 -5.78 13.08
CA LYS A 77 -26.43 -6.45 13.22
C LYS A 77 -26.01 -7.04 11.85
N PRO A 78 -24.78 -6.77 11.38
CA PRO A 78 -24.29 -7.28 10.09
C PRO A 78 -24.46 -8.78 9.96
N LYS A 79 -25.09 -9.23 8.87
CA LYS A 79 -25.18 -10.66 8.58
C LYS A 79 -23.94 -11.11 7.83
N LEU A 80 -23.27 -12.15 8.32
CA LEU A 80 -22.14 -12.79 7.66
C LEU A 80 -22.54 -14.19 7.18
N ILE A 81 -22.57 -14.39 5.87
CA ILE A 81 -22.65 -15.71 5.27
C ILE A 81 -21.21 -16.20 5.11
N PHE A 82 -20.80 -17.13 5.97
CA PHE A 82 -19.42 -17.61 6.06
C PHE A 82 -19.26 -18.93 5.33
N TYR A 83 -18.44 -18.96 4.27
CA TYR A 83 -18.17 -20.17 3.51
C TYR A 83 -17.36 -21.16 4.35
N ARG A 84 -17.91 -22.35 4.52
CA ARG A 84 -17.31 -23.43 5.30
C ARG A 84 -17.74 -24.76 4.69
N PRO A 85 -17.05 -25.24 3.64
CA PRO A 85 -17.39 -26.49 3.01
C PRO A 85 -17.21 -27.65 3.99
N VAL A 86 -17.92 -28.74 3.75
CA VAL A 86 -17.74 -29.99 4.50
C VAL A 86 -17.24 -31.02 3.50
N ASP A 87 -15.92 -31.09 3.34
CA ASP A 87 -15.26 -32.06 2.49
C ASP A 87 -13.98 -32.59 3.15
N PHE A 88 -13.41 -33.65 2.57
CA PHE A 88 -12.18 -34.29 3.05
C PHE A 88 -10.93 -33.85 2.26
N TRP A 89 -11.09 -32.96 1.27
CA TRP A 89 -10.02 -32.48 0.40
C TRP A 89 -9.29 -31.28 1.00
N HIS A 90 -10.02 -30.45 1.76
CA HIS A 90 -9.52 -29.20 2.31
C HIS A 90 -9.51 -29.21 3.83
N LYS A 91 -8.54 -28.50 4.43
CA LYS A 91 -8.61 -28.14 5.84
C LYS A 91 -9.69 -27.07 6.00
N VAL A 92 -10.82 -27.45 6.57
CA VAL A 92 -11.93 -26.55 6.85
C VAL A 92 -11.59 -25.73 8.12
N PRO A 93 -11.75 -24.39 8.11
CA PRO A 93 -11.55 -23.58 9.32
C PRO A 93 -12.52 -24.00 10.43
N ASP A 94 -12.17 -23.75 11.69
CA ASP A 94 -13.13 -23.88 12.79
C ASP A 94 -14.29 -22.91 12.60
N GLU A 95 -15.40 -23.14 13.29
CA GLU A 95 -16.47 -22.13 13.33
C GLU A 95 -15.91 -20.82 13.90
N PRO A 96 -16.28 -19.65 13.33
CA PRO A 96 -15.81 -18.37 13.83
C PRO A 96 -16.05 -18.20 15.34
N ASN A 97 -14.97 -18.07 16.10
CA ASN A 97 -15.00 -17.98 17.57
C ASN A 97 -14.05 -16.92 18.14
N ASP A 98 -13.56 -16.03 17.27
CA ASP A 98 -12.61 -14.97 17.61
C ASP A 98 -13.33 -13.65 17.96
N PHE A 99 -12.60 -12.64 18.41
CA PHE A 99 -13.14 -11.37 18.94
C PHE A 99 -14.11 -10.64 18.01
N TRP A 100 -14.02 -10.87 16.70
CA TRP A 100 -14.86 -10.23 15.71
C TRP A 100 -16.19 -10.95 15.50
N SER A 101 -16.28 -12.24 15.83
CA SER A 101 -17.42 -13.10 15.47
C SER A 101 -18.74 -12.66 16.11
N ASP A 102 -18.71 -12.22 17.37
CA ASP A 102 -19.87 -11.76 18.13
C ASP A 102 -20.55 -10.51 17.53
N HIS A 103 -19.86 -9.79 16.64
CA HIS A 103 -20.38 -8.61 15.94
C HIS A 103 -21.22 -8.94 14.70
N PHE A 104 -21.27 -10.20 14.28
CA PHE A 104 -22.03 -10.64 13.10
C PHE A 104 -23.09 -11.67 13.45
N ASP A 105 -24.18 -11.68 12.68
CA ASP A 105 -25.12 -12.81 12.65
C ASP A 105 -24.62 -13.80 11.59
N ILE A 106 -23.92 -14.83 12.05
CA ILE A 106 -23.16 -15.76 11.21
C ILE A 106 -24.07 -16.90 10.76
N THR A 107 -24.10 -17.15 9.45
CA THR A 107 -24.73 -18.34 8.84
C THR A 107 -23.70 -19.08 8.00
N LEU A 108 -23.55 -20.38 8.22
CA LEU A 108 -22.59 -21.20 7.47
C LEU A 108 -23.11 -21.56 6.08
N LEU A 109 -22.26 -21.40 5.08
CA LEU A 109 -22.51 -21.78 3.68
C LEU A 109 -21.64 -22.98 3.33
N VAL A 110 -22.26 -24.13 3.08
CA VAL A 110 -21.52 -25.37 2.77
C VAL A 110 -21.17 -25.48 1.29
N HIS A 111 -22.05 -25.00 0.41
CA HIS A 111 -21.85 -25.01 -1.04
C HIS A 111 -22.12 -23.62 -1.62
N PRO A 112 -21.25 -23.06 -2.48
CA PRO A 112 -21.41 -21.70 -3.01
C PRO A 112 -22.77 -21.46 -3.68
N GLU A 113 -23.35 -22.47 -4.33
CA GLU A 113 -24.63 -22.35 -5.04
C GLU A 113 -25.84 -22.19 -4.10
N GLN A 114 -25.68 -22.45 -2.81
CA GLN A 114 -26.75 -22.36 -1.82
C GLN A 114 -26.96 -20.93 -1.28
N VAL A 115 -26.09 -19.98 -1.66
CA VAL A 115 -26.10 -18.62 -1.11
C VAL A 115 -27.40 -17.88 -1.36
N GLU A 116 -28.10 -18.16 -2.47
CA GLU A 116 -29.35 -17.48 -2.84
C GLU A 116 -30.41 -17.57 -1.73
N LYS A 117 -30.48 -18.70 -1.03
CA LYS A 117 -31.44 -18.93 0.07
C LYS A 117 -31.11 -18.13 1.33
N LEU A 118 -29.89 -17.62 1.43
CA LEU A 118 -29.38 -16.88 2.58
C LEU A 118 -29.34 -15.37 2.32
N LEU A 119 -29.42 -14.94 1.06
CA LEU A 119 -29.47 -13.53 0.67
C LEU A 119 -30.88 -12.94 0.86
N PRO A 120 -31.02 -11.60 0.87
CA PRO A 120 -32.33 -10.95 0.82
C PRO A 120 -33.18 -11.47 -0.34
N TYR A 121 -34.47 -11.66 -0.10
CA TYR A 121 -35.40 -12.15 -1.13
C TYR A 121 -35.51 -11.12 -2.27
N ASP A 122 -35.94 -9.91 -1.92
CA ASP A 122 -35.94 -8.75 -2.82
C ASP A 122 -34.56 -8.07 -2.79
N LYS A 123 -33.98 -7.90 -3.97
CA LYS A 123 -32.61 -7.37 -4.17
C LYS A 123 -32.62 -6.10 -5.02
N GLU A 124 -33.79 -5.60 -5.42
CA GLU A 124 -33.91 -4.41 -6.27
C GLU A 124 -33.20 -3.19 -5.66
N LYS A 125 -33.33 -3.05 -4.33
CA LYS A 125 -32.74 -1.95 -3.55
C LYS A 125 -31.47 -2.33 -2.78
N PHE A 126 -30.87 -3.48 -3.07
CA PHE A 126 -29.57 -3.84 -2.50
C PHE A 126 -28.46 -3.58 -3.51
N ALA A 127 -27.45 -2.81 -3.10
CA ALA A 127 -26.24 -2.62 -3.91
C ALA A 127 -25.28 -3.79 -3.69
N TYR A 128 -24.98 -4.53 -4.77
CA TYR A 128 -23.93 -5.53 -4.76
C TYR A 128 -22.55 -4.86 -4.88
N ILE A 129 -21.65 -5.20 -3.97
CA ILE A 129 -20.27 -4.70 -3.93
C ILE A 129 -19.31 -5.88 -4.09
N GLY A 130 -18.71 -6.02 -5.27
CA GLY A 130 -17.80 -7.12 -5.58
C GLY A 130 -17.45 -7.25 -7.06
N GLU A 131 -16.50 -8.13 -7.36
CA GLU A 131 -15.94 -8.30 -8.71
C GLU A 131 -16.86 -9.10 -9.66
N TYR A 132 -17.57 -10.10 -9.12
CA TYR A 132 -18.28 -11.12 -9.91
C TYR A 132 -19.67 -10.66 -10.37
N LEU A 133 -19.71 -9.75 -11.35
CA LEU A 133 -20.95 -9.11 -11.82
C LEU A 133 -21.96 -10.11 -12.39
N GLU A 134 -21.51 -11.09 -13.19
CA GLU A 134 -22.39 -12.10 -13.77
C GLU A 134 -23.05 -12.98 -12.70
N VAL A 135 -22.31 -13.31 -11.63
CA VAL A 135 -22.84 -14.06 -10.48
C VAL A 135 -23.88 -13.22 -9.75
N ALA A 136 -23.59 -11.92 -9.53
CA ALA A 136 -24.55 -11.01 -8.92
C ALA A 136 -25.83 -10.88 -9.77
N GLN A 137 -25.69 -10.79 -11.09
CA GLN A 137 -26.82 -10.73 -12.01
C GLN A 137 -27.67 -12.00 -11.95
N ALA A 138 -27.03 -13.17 -11.94
CA ALA A 138 -27.71 -14.46 -11.82
C ALA A 138 -28.47 -14.62 -10.48
N LEU A 139 -27.97 -13.99 -9.42
CA LEU A 139 -28.62 -13.95 -8.10
C LEU A 139 -29.74 -12.89 -8.01
N GLY A 140 -29.93 -12.06 -9.04
CA GLY A 140 -31.00 -11.07 -9.13
C GLY A 140 -30.64 -9.66 -8.65
N PHE A 141 -29.35 -9.32 -8.51
CA PHE A 141 -28.94 -7.95 -8.19
C PHE A 141 -29.03 -7.05 -9.43
N GLY A 142 -29.68 -5.89 -9.28
CA GLY A 142 -29.76 -4.86 -10.35
C GLY A 142 -28.73 -3.74 -10.22
N GLN A 143 -28.25 -3.47 -9.00
CA GLN A 143 -27.31 -2.39 -8.71
C GLN A 143 -25.95 -2.97 -8.35
N MET A 144 -24.95 -2.79 -9.21
CA MET A 144 -23.63 -3.40 -9.05
C MET A 144 -22.54 -2.34 -9.00
N ASN A 145 -21.82 -2.29 -7.88
CA ASN A 145 -20.78 -1.31 -7.57
C ASN A 145 -21.20 0.14 -7.93
N PRO A 146 -22.37 0.64 -7.49
CA PRO A 146 -22.84 1.97 -7.87
C PRO A 146 -21.82 3.04 -7.43
N GLU A 147 -21.42 3.88 -8.38
CA GLU A 147 -20.34 4.85 -8.21
C GLU A 147 -20.53 5.77 -6.99
N PRO A 148 -21.72 6.33 -6.69
CA PRO A 148 -21.92 7.14 -5.49
C PRO A 148 -21.59 6.39 -4.19
N VAL A 149 -21.97 5.10 -4.10
CA VAL A 149 -21.66 4.25 -2.94
C VAL A 149 -20.17 3.96 -2.87
N MET A 150 -19.55 3.61 -4.01
CA MET A 150 -18.12 3.32 -4.06
C MET A 150 -17.29 4.54 -3.67
N ASN A 151 -17.62 5.73 -4.19
CA ASN A 151 -16.95 6.97 -3.88
C ASN A 151 -17.07 7.33 -2.40
N TYR A 152 -18.27 7.21 -1.82
CA TYR A 152 -18.49 7.46 -0.40
C TYR A 152 -17.66 6.52 0.49
N LEU A 153 -17.69 5.22 0.22
CA LEU A 153 -16.91 4.24 0.99
C LEU A 153 -15.40 4.48 0.85
N HIS A 154 -14.92 4.72 -0.37
CA HIS A 154 -13.51 5.02 -0.65
C HIS A 154 -13.05 6.33 -0.02
N TYR A 155 -13.87 7.38 -0.02
CA TYR A 155 -13.54 8.66 0.60
C TYR A 155 -13.32 8.51 2.10
N HIS A 156 -14.22 7.78 2.78
CA HIS A 156 -14.16 7.57 4.22
C HIS A 156 -13.13 6.53 4.66
N ARG A 157 -12.71 5.62 3.77
CA ARG A 157 -11.56 4.71 4.00
C ARG A 157 -10.25 5.45 4.30
N ALA A 158 -10.12 6.70 3.86
CA ALA A 158 -8.94 7.50 4.20
C ALA A 158 -8.82 7.76 5.72
N TYR A 159 -9.94 7.81 6.45
CA TYR A 159 -9.96 8.04 7.90
C TYR A 159 -10.05 6.71 8.65
N LYS A 160 -8.90 6.28 9.17
CA LYS A 160 -8.71 5.02 9.88
C LYS A 160 -9.29 5.12 11.29
N THR A 161 -10.09 4.14 11.67
CA THR A 161 -10.52 3.94 13.05
C THR A 161 -9.34 3.43 13.91
N GLN A 162 -9.49 3.46 15.24
CA GLN A 162 -8.41 3.03 16.15
C GLN A 162 -8.03 1.54 16.00
N TYR A 163 -8.99 0.68 15.65
CA TYR A 163 -8.72 -0.71 15.27
C TYR A 163 -7.76 -0.77 14.07
N GLU A 164 -8.04 0.00 13.03
CA GLU A 164 -7.27 0.02 11.78
C GLU A 164 -5.87 0.55 11.99
N LEU A 165 -5.72 1.63 12.78
CA LEU A 165 -4.41 2.14 13.17
C LEU A 165 -3.62 1.10 13.97
N THR A 166 -4.28 0.32 14.82
CA THR A 166 -3.63 -0.78 15.56
C THR A 166 -3.17 -1.90 14.63
N CYS A 167 -3.99 -2.26 13.63
CA CYS A 167 -3.59 -3.25 12.62
C CYS A 167 -2.41 -2.77 11.77
N LEU A 168 -2.40 -1.50 11.37
CA LEU A 168 -1.30 -0.91 10.60
C LEU A 168 0.02 -0.86 11.37
N ARG A 169 -0.04 -0.56 12.68
CA ARG A 169 1.13 -0.65 13.57
C ARG A 169 1.68 -2.06 13.64
N GLU A 170 0.81 -3.06 13.77
CA GLU A 170 1.25 -4.46 13.83
C GLU A 170 1.83 -4.94 12.50
N ALA A 171 1.25 -4.55 11.37
CA ALA A 171 1.84 -4.79 10.04
C ALA A 171 3.24 -4.16 9.94
N ASN A 172 3.41 -2.90 10.37
CA ASN A 172 4.72 -2.23 10.42
C ASN A 172 5.72 -2.98 11.32
N ARG A 173 5.26 -3.44 12.50
CA ARG A 173 6.09 -4.21 13.44
C ARG A 173 6.64 -5.48 12.79
N ILE A 174 5.79 -6.21 12.07
CA ILE A 174 6.20 -7.43 11.38
C ILE A 174 7.17 -7.10 10.25
N ALA A 175 6.87 -6.12 9.39
CA ALA A 175 7.76 -5.76 8.28
C ALA A 175 9.14 -5.29 8.75
N VAL A 176 9.23 -4.52 9.84
CA VAL A 176 10.53 -4.08 10.40
C VAL A 176 11.41 -5.26 10.83
N LEU A 177 10.83 -6.37 11.30
CA LEU A 177 11.60 -7.60 11.58
C LEU A 177 12.21 -8.16 10.29
N GLY A 178 11.42 -8.21 9.21
CA GLY A 178 11.85 -8.63 7.88
C GLY A 178 12.97 -7.74 7.34
N HIS A 179 12.80 -6.42 7.40
CA HIS A 179 13.79 -5.44 6.95
C HIS A 179 15.14 -5.59 7.67
N LYS A 180 15.12 -5.81 8.99
CA LYS A 180 16.36 -6.05 9.77
C LYS A 180 17.05 -7.35 9.35
N ALA A 181 16.31 -8.44 9.18
CA ALA A 181 16.87 -9.70 8.71
C ALA A 181 17.44 -9.60 7.28
N ALA A 182 16.73 -8.93 6.38
CA ALA A 182 17.15 -8.70 5.00
C ALA A 182 18.45 -7.86 4.94
N ARG A 183 18.53 -6.79 5.74
CA ARG A 183 19.74 -5.98 5.89
C ARG A 183 20.93 -6.81 6.39
N ASP A 184 20.72 -7.65 7.39
CA ASP A 184 21.79 -8.47 7.95
C ASP A 184 22.28 -9.53 6.93
N GLU A 185 21.37 -10.12 6.15
CA GLU A 185 21.72 -11.03 5.04
C GLU A 185 22.47 -10.32 3.89
N PHE A 186 22.10 -9.08 3.57
CA PHE A 186 22.86 -8.26 2.62
C PHE A 186 24.31 -8.05 3.08
N TYR A 187 24.53 -7.66 4.34
CA TYR A 187 25.88 -7.47 4.88
C TYR A 187 26.66 -8.79 5.04
N ALA A 188 25.97 -9.93 5.06
CA ALA A 188 26.59 -11.25 4.98
C ALA A 188 27.00 -11.66 3.55
N GLY A 189 26.70 -10.83 2.54
CA GLY A 189 27.02 -11.09 1.13
C GLY A 189 25.99 -11.97 0.42
N GLY A 190 24.74 -12.00 0.91
CA GLY A 190 23.65 -12.76 0.32
C GLY A 190 23.31 -12.37 -1.12
N SER A 191 22.59 -13.25 -1.81
CA SER A 191 21.96 -12.95 -3.10
C SER A 191 20.58 -12.34 -2.88
N GLU A 192 19.99 -11.72 -3.91
CA GLU A 192 18.63 -11.17 -3.82
C GLU A 192 17.64 -12.26 -3.38
N PHE A 193 17.79 -13.48 -3.88
CA PHE A 193 16.98 -14.61 -3.44
C PHE A 193 17.19 -14.94 -1.96
N SER A 194 18.43 -15.01 -1.45
CA SER A 194 18.64 -15.35 -0.03
C SER A 194 18.15 -14.25 0.91
N ILE A 195 18.29 -12.98 0.51
CA ILE A 195 17.76 -11.80 1.21
C ILE A 195 16.22 -11.88 1.29
N GLN A 196 15.54 -12.19 0.17
CA GLN A 196 14.09 -12.37 0.18
C GLN A 196 13.67 -13.52 1.11
N GLN A 197 14.40 -14.64 1.12
CA GLN A 197 14.11 -15.75 2.04
C GLN A 197 14.30 -15.35 3.52
N ALA A 198 15.33 -14.56 3.83
CA ALA A 198 15.55 -14.03 5.17
C ALA A 198 14.40 -13.13 5.61
N TYR A 199 13.90 -12.26 4.72
CA TYR A 199 12.73 -11.43 4.95
C TYR A 199 11.47 -12.27 5.27
N LEU A 200 11.11 -13.20 4.38
CA LEU A 200 9.91 -14.03 4.54
C LEU A 200 9.97 -14.86 5.83
N ASN A 201 11.12 -15.46 6.13
CA ASN A 201 11.30 -16.24 7.34
C ASN A 201 11.17 -15.39 8.62
N ALA A 202 11.75 -14.19 8.65
CA ALA A 202 11.68 -13.31 9.81
C ALA A 202 10.28 -12.72 10.04
N THR A 203 9.51 -12.54 8.97
CA THR A 203 8.12 -12.05 9.05
C THR A 203 7.09 -13.16 9.24
N ALA A 204 7.50 -14.43 9.11
CA ALA A 204 6.62 -15.60 9.07
C ALA A 204 5.52 -15.52 7.99
N HIS A 205 5.81 -14.84 6.87
CA HIS A 205 4.94 -14.76 5.71
C HIS A 205 5.36 -15.73 4.61
N MET A 206 4.38 -16.25 3.87
CA MET A 206 4.60 -16.75 2.52
C MET A 206 4.62 -15.59 1.52
N GLU A 207 5.14 -15.84 0.31
CA GLU A 207 5.19 -14.82 -0.75
C GLU A 207 3.81 -14.23 -1.09
N ASN A 208 2.75 -15.04 -1.05
CA ASN A 208 1.40 -14.55 -1.34
C ASN A 208 0.71 -13.84 -0.18
N ASP A 209 1.32 -13.84 1.01
CA ASP A 209 0.79 -13.12 2.16
C ASP A 209 1.29 -11.68 2.23
N THR A 210 2.41 -11.36 1.57
CA THR A 210 2.91 -9.99 1.48
C THR A 210 1.89 -9.13 0.71
N PRO A 211 1.75 -7.84 1.09
CA PRO A 211 0.71 -6.99 0.50
C PRO A 211 0.98 -6.64 -0.98
N TYR A 212 2.24 -6.77 -1.41
CA TYR A 212 2.71 -6.65 -2.79
C TYR A 212 3.93 -7.57 -2.98
N GLY A 213 4.36 -7.78 -4.23
CA GLY A 213 5.59 -8.51 -4.51
C GLY A 213 6.79 -7.68 -4.08
N ASN A 214 7.52 -8.14 -3.07
CA ASN A 214 8.70 -7.43 -2.56
C ASN A 214 9.71 -7.14 -3.68
N ILE A 215 10.34 -5.98 -3.61
CA ILE A 215 11.51 -5.63 -4.42
C ILE A 215 12.74 -5.87 -3.55
N VAL A 216 13.64 -6.73 -4.01
CA VAL A 216 14.92 -7.01 -3.35
C VAL A 216 16.01 -6.88 -4.41
N ALA A 217 16.65 -5.73 -4.45
CA ALA A 217 17.53 -5.34 -5.54
C ALA A 217 18.96 -5.07 -5.04
N LEU A 218 19.95 -5.60 -5.75
CA LEU A 218 21.37 -5.32 -5.51
C LEU A 218 21.96 -4.48 -6.64
N ASN A 219 22.86 -3.55 -6.28
CA ASN A 219 23.64 -2.74 -7.23
C ASN A 219 22.76 -2.03 -8.26
N GLN A 220 23.04 -2.20 -9.56
CA GLN A 220 22.30 -1.56 -10.65
C GLN A 220 20.80 -1.88 -10.63
N HIS A 221 20.37 -3.02 -10.09
CA HIS A 221 18.96 -3.35 -10.00
C HIS A 221 18.18 -2.37 -9.12
N CYS A 222 18.84 -1.64 -8.22
CA CYS A 222 18.21 -0.58 -7.41
C CYS A 222 17.66 0.59 -8.25
N SER A 223 18.01 0.67 -9.54
CA SER A 223 17.44 1.64 -10.50
C SER A 223 16.13 1.17 -11.15
N ILE A 224 15.75 -0.10 -10.98
CA ILE A 224 14.56 -0.68 -11.60
C ILE A 224 13.38 -0.56 -10.63
N LEU A 225 12.51 0.41 -10.86
CA LEU A 225 11.43 0.78 -9.93
C LEU A 225 10.44 -0.35 -9.63
N HIS A 226 10.18 -1.22 -10.60
CA HIS A 226 9.34 -2.42 -10.43
C HIS A 226 10.16 -3.69 -10.66
N TYR A 227 11.28 -3.82 -9.95
CA TYR A 227 12.12 -5.01 -10.02
C TYR A 227 11.45 -6.19 -9.30
N THR A 228 11.14 -7.25 -10.05
CA THR A 228 10.38 -8.41 -9.54
C THR A 228 11.15 -9.72 -9.54
N HIS A 229 12.35 -9.73 -10.12
CA HIS A 229 13.19 -10.93 -10.13
C HIS A 229 14.03 -11.01 -8.85
N PHE A 230 14.55 -12.19 -8.55
CA PHE A 230 15.50 -12.39 -7.46
C PHE A 230 16.67 -13.22 -7.97
N GLU A 231 17.80 -12.56 -8.27
CA GLU A 231 19.01 -13.26 -8.65
C GLU A 231 19.42 -14.26 -7.57
N ARG A 232 19.61 -15.51 -8.01
CA ARG A 232 19.99 -16.60 -7.10
C ARG A 232 21.47 -16.59 -6.76
N GLN A 233 22.29 -16.04 -7.65
CA GLN A 233 23.72 -15.86 -7.46
C GLN A 233 23.99 -14.47 -6.93
N ALA A 234 24.81 -14.36 -5.90
CA ALA A 234 25.24 -13.07 -5.39
C ALA A 234 26.13 -12.36 -6.43
N PRO A 235 26.11 -11.02 -6.50
CA PRO A 235 27.01 -10.29 -7.38
C PRO A 235 28.47 -10.53 -6.98
N SER A 236 29.39 -10.40 -7.94
CA SER A 236 30.82 -10.52 -7.67
C SER A 236 31.35 -9.45 -6.70
N LYS A 237 30.63 -8.32 -6.61
CA LYS A 237 30.88 -7.23 -5.67
C LYS A 237 29.54 -6.63 -5.23
N HIS A 238 29.30 -6.57 -3.93
CA HIS A 238 28.20 -5.82 -3.34
C HIS A 238 28.57 -4.34 -3.24
N LEU A 239 27.71 -3.47 -3.76
CA LEU A 239 27.84 -2.02 -3.73
C LEU A 239 26.66 -1.42 -2.95
N SER A 240 25.44 -1.70 -3.41
CA SER A 240 24.21 -1.19 -2.81
C SER A 240 23.14 -2.27 -2.69
N PHE A 241 22.19 -2.01 -1.81
CA PHE A 241 21.01 -2.82 -1.61
C PHE A 241 19.80 -1.92 -1.40
N LEU A 242 18.74 -2.15 -2.16
CA LEU A 242 17.44 -1.53 -1.98
C LEU A 242 16.42 -2.65 -1.75
N ILE A 243 15.70 -2.56 -0.64
CA ILE A 243 14.55 -3.42 -0.35
C ILE A 243 13.32 -2.56 -0.15
N ASP A 244 12.28 -2.88 -0.90
CA ASP A 244 10.92 -2.38 -0.72
C ASP A 244 10.03 -3.58 -0.45
N ALA A 245 9.61 -3.71 0.80
CA ALA A 245 8.90 -4.87 1.29
C ALA A 245 7.95 -4.53 2.43
N GLY A 246 6.77 -5.15 2.39
CA GLY A 246 5.69 -4.94 3.32
C GLY A 246 5.29 -6.21 4.07
N ALA A 247 4.34 -6.06 4.99
CA ALA A 247 3.72 -7.14 5.74
C ALA A 247 2.22 -6.90 5.82
N ASN A 248 1.47 -7.95 6.11
CA ASN A 248 0.03 -7.91 6.28
C ASN A 248 -0.34 -8.29 7.72
N PHE A 249 -1.27 -7.53 8.32
CA PHE A 249 -1.95 -7.94 9.54
C PHE A 249 -3.43 -7.64 9.42
N ASN A 250 -4.28 -8.66 9.59
CA ASN A 250 -5.74 -8.55 9.47
C ASN A 250 -6.24 -7.89 8.16
N GLY A 251 -5.45 -7.95 7.08
CA GLY A 251 -5.78 -7.33 5.79
C GLY A 251 -5.22 -5.92 5.58
N TYR A 252 -4.58 -5.32 6.59
CA TYR A 252 -3.91 -4.01 6.53
C TYR A 252 -2.44 -4.17 6.17
N ALA A 253 -1.97 -3.35 5.24
CA ALA A 253 -0.61 -3.41 4.69
C ALA A 253 0.35 -2.46 5.41
N SER A 254 1.60 -2.87 5.53
CA SER A 254 2.73 -1.93 5.61
C SER A 254 3.47 -1.86 4.28
N ASP A 255 4.21 -0.79 4.07
CA ASP A 255 4.96 -0.49 2.85
C ASP A 255 6.22 0.28 3.22
N ILE A 256 7.38 -0.38 3.17
CA ILE A 256 8.61 0.16 3.74
C ILE A 256 9.73 -0.10 2.76
N THR A 257 10.48 0.95 2.47
CA THR A 257 11.68 0.91 1.65
C THR A 257 12.90 1.38 2.42
N ARG A 258 14.01 0.67 2.27
CA ARG A 258 15.34 1.10 2.74
C ARG A 258 16.40 0.84 1.69
N THR A 259 17.36 1.76 1.63
CA THR A 259 18.56 1.63 0.79
C THR A 259 19.80 1.63 1.67
N TYR A 260 20.76 0.76 1.37
CA TYR A 260 22.00 0.58 2.11
C TYR A 260 23.20 0.60 1.17
N ASP A 261 24.28 1.24 1.61
CA ASP A 261 25.62 1.08 1.04
C ASP A 261 26.34 -0.10 1.72
N PHE A 262 27.04 -0.91 0.94
CA PHE A 262 27.76 -2.09 1.47
C PHE A 262 28.98 -1.68 2.31
N ALA A 263 29.74 -0.68 1.87
CA ALA A 263 30.96 -0.23 2.53
C ALA A 263 30.69 0.66 3.75
N LYS A 264 29.48 1.22 3.87
CA LYS A 264 29.05 2.19 4.88
C LYS A 264 29.90 3.46 4.89
N GLN A 265 30.50 3.80 3.76
CA GLN A 265 31.39 4.95 3.62
C GLN A 265 31.49 5.39 2.16
N GLY A 266 31.93 6.63 1.95
CA GLY A 266 32.10 7.21 0.62
C GLY A 266 30.83 7.87 0.09
N GLN A 267 30.90 8.39 -1.14
CA GLN A 267 29.90 9.34 -1.62
C GLN A 267 28.50 8.77 -1.78
N PHE A 268 28.36 7.47 -2.09
CA PHE A 268 27.03 6.86 -2.16
C PHE A 268 26.39 6.74 -0.78
N ALA A 269 27.14 6.31 0.25
CA ALA A 269 26.67 6.30 1.63
C ALA A 269 26.28 7.73 2.10
N GLU A 270 27.09 8.74 1.78
CA GLU A 270 26.79 10.14 2.08
C GLU A 270 25.50 10.62 1.37
N MET A 271 25.25 10.17 0.14
CA MET A 271 24.03 10.50 -0.61
C MET A 271 22.80 9.81 -0.02
N VAL A 272 22.92 8.54 0.42
CA VAL A 272 21.87 7.83 1.16
C VAL A 272 21.53 8.57 2.44
N ASP A 273 22.52 9.01 3.21
CA ASP A 273 22.32 9.78 4.44
C ASP A 273 21.65 11.14 4.17
N ALA A 274 22.04 11.84 3.11
CA ALA A 274 21.41 13.10 2.70
C ALA A 274 19.93 12.91 2.33
N LEU A 275 19.62 11.86 1.55
CA LEU A 275 18.23 11.52 1.21
C LEU A 275 17.45 11.11 2.47
N ASN A 276 18.06 10.38 3.41
CA ASN A 276 17.45 10.00 4.68
C ASN A 276 17.01 11.23 5.50
N GLN A 277 17.89 12.23 5.61
CA GLN A 277 17.57 13.49 6.30
C GLN A 277 16.41 14.24 5.63
N HIS A 278 16.36 14.24 4.30
CA HIS A 278 15.25 14.84 3.55
C HIS A 278 13.96 14.05 3.67
N GLN A 279 14.01 12.72 3.70
CA GLN A 279 12.85 11.86 3.94
C GLN A 279 12.23 12.13 5.31
N ILE A 280 13.06 12.23 6.36
CA ILE A 280 12.61 12.58 7.72
C ILE A 280 11.98 13.97 7.73
N ALA A 281 12.60 14.94 7.07
CA ALA A 281 12.06 16.30 6.99
C ALA A 281 10.71 16.37 6.24
N LEU A 282 10.56 15.61 5.16
CA LEU A 282 9.30 15.50 4.40
C LEU A 282 8.21 14.82 5.25
N GLY A 283 8.55 13.76 5.98
CA GLY A 283 7.64 13.11 6.92
C GLY A 283 7.16 14.06 8.01
N ASN A 284 8.07 14.83 8.61
CA ASN A 284 7.75 15.85 9.61
C ASN A 284 6.97 17.05 9.06
N ALA A 285 6.89 17.20 7.73
CA ALA A 285 6.13 18.27 7.09
C ALA A 285 4.64 17.93 6.92
N LEU A 286 4.23 16.67 7.12
CA LEU A 286 2.82 16.27 7.17
C LEU A 286 2.08 17.07 8.25
N ALA A 287 0.93 17.65 7.91
CA ALA A 287 0.11 18.37 8.87
C ALA A 287 -1.33 18.49 8.37
N PRO A 288 -2.33 18.38 9.26
CA PRO A 288 -3.72 18.67 8.92
C PRO A 288 -3.87 20.03 8.21
N GLY A 289 -4.63 20.06 7.13
CA GLY A 289 -4.89 21.24 6.33
C GLY A 289 -3.96 21.46 5.14
N LYS A 290 -2.78 20.83 5.08
CA LYS A 290 -1.88 20.93 3.92
C LYS A 290 -2.35 20.08 2.74
N LEU A 291 -1.98 20.46 1.52
CA LEU A 291 -2.15 19.60 0.34
C LEU A 291 -0.93 18.68 0.21
N TYR A 292 -1.16 17.40 -0.06
CA TYR A 292 -0.06 16.45 -0.27
C TYR A 292 0.83 16.85 -1.46
N GLY A 293 0.24 17.47 -2.49
CA GLY A 293 0.98 18.01 -3.64
C GLY A 293 2.05 19.03 -3.26
N ASP A 294 1.87 19.82 -2.20
CA ASP A 294 2.87 20.79 -1.76
C ASP A 294 4.14 20.10 -1.23
N LEU A 295 3.97 18.97 -0.52
CA LEU A 295 5.09 18.15 -0.07
C LEU A 295 5.82 17.50 -1.25
N HIS A 296 5.08 17.09 -2.29
CA HIS A 296 5.70 16.55 -3.51
C HIS A 296 6.59 17.58 -4.21
N ILE A 297 6.14 18.85 -4.32
CA ILE A 297 6.97 19.93 -4.86
C ILE A 297 8.19 20.19 -3.98
N ASP A 298 8.05 20.18 -2.65
CA ASP A 298 9.18 20.29 -1.73
C ASP A 298 10.19 19.14 -1.91
N CYS A 299 9.71 17.92 -2.17
CA CYS A 299 10.57 16.77 -2.47
C CYS A 299 11.41 17.00 -3.72
N HIS A 300 10.83 17.50 -4.82
CA HIS A 300 11.60 17.81 -6.03
C HIS A 300 12.70 18.86 -5.76
N ARG A 301 12.44 19.88 -4.94
CA ARG A 301 13.47 20.86 -4.52
C ARG A 301 14.59 20.21 -3.71
N ARG A 302 14.26 19.29 -2.80
CA ARG A 302 15.25 18.54 -2.00
C ARG A 302 16.09 17.59 -2.85
N MET A 303 15.48 16.89 -3.80
CA MET A 303 16.23 16.03 -4.73
C MET A 303 17.15 16.87 -5.62
N ALA A 304 16.68 18.03 -6.09
CA ALA A 304 17.50 19.00 -6.79
C ALA A 304 18.69 19.51 -5.95
N GLN A 305 18.47 19.74 -4.64
CA GLN A 305 19.54 20.12 -3.72
C GLN A 305 20.62 19.02 -3.61
N ILE A 306 20.23 17.75 -3.44
CA ILE A 306 21.18 16.62 -3.44
C ILE A 306 21.97 16.58 -4.77
N LEU A 307 21.29 16.68 -5.91
CA LEU A 307 21.94 16.64 -7.22
C LEU A 307 22.98 17.76 -7.40
N SER A 308 22.72 18.94 -6.85
CA SER A 308 23.64 20.07 -6.83
C SER A 308 24.83 19.84 -5.89
N ASP A 309 24.56 19.46 -4.64
CA ASP A 309 25.58 19.29 -3.59
C ASP A 309 26.58 18.18 -3.94
N PHE A 310 26.10 17.08 -4.52
CA PHE A 310 26.92 15.97 -5.00
C PHE A 310 27.51 16.20 -6.39
N LYS A 311 27.27 17.38 -6.99
CA LYS A 311 27.77 17.79 -8.30
C LYS A 311 27.39 16.84 -9.43
N VAL A 312 26.24 16.18 -9.32
CA VAL A 312 25.62 15.40 -10.40
C VAL A 312 25.08 16.36 -11.47
N VAL A 313 24.56 17.52 -11.03
CA VAL A 313 24.12 18.60 -11.90
C VAL A 313 24.84 19.90 -11.53
N ASN A 314 25.44 20.56 -12.51
CA ASN A 314 26.24 21.79 -12.33
C ASN A 314 25.37 23.05 -12.31
N LEU A 315 24.25 23.02 -11.58
CA LEU A 315 23.30 24.12 -11.40
C LEU A 315 22.87 24.22 -9.94
N GLY A 316 22.26 25.34 -9.55
CA GLY A 316 21.60 25.47 -8.25
C GLY A 316 20.26 24.73 -8.22
N ALA A 317 19.79 24.36 -7.02
CA ALA A 317 18.57 23.57 -6.83
C ALA A 317 17.32 24.17 -7.50
N ASP A 318 17.11 25.49 -7.36
CA ASP A 318 15.96 26.18 -7.97
C ASP A 318 15.97 26.06 -9.51
N GLU A 319 17.15 26.19 -10.12
CA GLU A 319 17.30 26.10 -11.58
C GLU A 319 17.11 24.66 -12.09
N ILE A 320 17.52 23.65 -11.31
CA ILE A 320 17.27 22.23 -11.61
C ILE A 320 15.77 21.93 -11.63
N VAL A 321 15.01 22.52 -10.70
CA VAL A 321 13.54 22.36 -10.65
C VAL A 321 12.87 23.11 -11.80
N GLU A 322 13.25 24.37 -12.05
CA GLU A 322 12.69 25.18 -13.15
C GLU A 322 12.88 24.51 -14.52
N LYS A 323 14.03 23.87 -14.74
CA LYS A 323 14.33 23.11 -15.96
C LYS A 323 13.73 21.70 -15.99
N GLY A 324 13.00 21.27 -14.96
CA GLY A 324 12.39 19.94 -14.88
C GLY A 324 13.39 18.77 -14.82
N ILE A 325 14.68 19.03 -14.54
CA ILE A 325 15.74 18.01 -14.55
C ILE A 325 15.56 17.01 -13.39
N SER A 326 15.02 17.48 -12.25
CA SER A 326 14.80 16.62 -11.08
C SER A 326 13.96 15.37 -11.41
N SER A 327 13.00 15.47 -12.34
CA SER A 327 12.12 14.36 -12.74
C SER A 327 12.84 13.22 -13.46
N THR A 328 14.05 13.46 -14.01
CA THR A 328 14.90 12.38 -14.54
C THR A 328 15.40 11.47 -13.42
N PHE A 329 15.73 12.05 -12.27
CA PHE A 329 16.31 11.33 -11.13
C PHE A 329 15.26 10.92 -10.09
N PHE A 330 14.10 11.59 -10.06
CA PHE A 330 12.96 11.27 -9.21
C PHE A 330 11.67 11.19 -10.07
N PRO A 331 11.39 10.04 -10.70
CA PRO A 331 10.35 9.93 -11.72
C PRO A 331 8.97 9.49 -11.21
N HIS A 332 8.77 9.38 -9.89
CA HIS A 332 7.51 8.93 -9.28
C HIS A 332 6.95 9.92 -8.26
N GLY A 333 5.74 9.65 -7.75
CA GLY A 333 5.13 10.45 -6.69
C GLY A 333 5.85 10.29 -5.35
N LEU A 334 5.73 11.29 -4.46
CA LEU A 334 6.33 11.25 -3.11
C LEU A 334 5.75 10.16 -2.20
N GLY A 335 4.55 9.70 -2.48
CA GLY A 335 3.88 8.66 -1.70
C GLY A 335 2.37 8.69 -1.90
N HIS A 336 1.66 7.96 -1.05
CA HIS A 336 0.24 7.69 -1.19
C HIS A 336 -0.41 7.38 0.17
N HIS A 337 -1.74 7.30 0.19
CA HIS A 337 -2.42 6.68 1.33
C HIS A 337 -2.14 5.17 1.39
N ILE A 338 -2.11 4.62 2.59
CA ILE A 338 -1.97 3.18 2.84
C ILE A 338 -3.01 2.70 3.87
N GLY A 339 -3.45 1.45 3.71
CA GLY A 339 -4.50 0.87 4.55
C GLY A 339 -4.78 -0.60 4.19
N LEU A 340 -6.05 -0.90 3.89
CA LEU A 340 -6.48 -2.20 3.38
C LEU A 340 -5.88 -2.54 2.00
N GLN A 341 -5.43 -1.52 1.27
CA GLN A 341 -4.69 -1.65 0.03
C GLN A 341 -3.38 -0.85 0.20
N VAL A 342 -2.32 -1.27 -0.50
CA VAL A 342 -1.00 -0.62 -0.50
C VAL A 342 -1.14 0.82 -0.99
N HIS A 343 -1.57 0.98 -2.25
CA HIS A 343 -2.11 2.23 -2.77
C HIS A 343 -3.58 2.33 -2.37
N ASP A 344 -3.88 2.85 -1.18
CA ASP A 344 -5.25 2.92 -0.66
C ASP A 344 -6.11 3.94 -1.41
N MET A 345 -7.43 3.74 -1.33
CA MET A 345 -8.41 4.53 -2.06
C MET A 345 -8.60 5.93 -1.45
N GLY A 346 -9.16 6.84 -2.25
CA GLY A 346 -9.54 8.18 -1.79
C GLY A 346 -8.42 9.23 -1.83
N GLY A 347 -7.20 8.91 -2.28
CA GLY A 347 -6.07 9.84 -2.31
C GLY A 347 -6.16 10.99 -3.34
N PHE A 348 -7.08 10.89 -4.29
CA PHE A 348 -7.39 11.95 -5.26
C PHE A 348 -8.75 12.60 -5.03
N MET A 349 -9.51 12.18 -4.01
CA MET A 349 -10.87 12.67 -3.80
C MET A 349 -10.85 13.95 -2.97
N ALA A 350 -11.46 15.01 -3.49
CA ALA A 350 -11.68 16.27 -2.79
C ALA A 350 -12.90 16.23 -1.85
N ASP A 351 -13.87 15.36 -2.16
CA ASP A 351 -15.12 15.18 -1.41
C ASP A 351 -15.65 13.74 -1.52
N GLU A 352 -16.71 13.45 -0.75
CA GLU A 352 -17.36 12.14 -0.68
C GLU A 352 -18.18 11.79 -1.95
N GLN A 353 -18.41 12.75 -2.85
CA GLN A 353 -19.01 12.51 -4.16
C GLN A 353 -17.98 11.95 -5.16
N GLY A 354 -16.69 12.01 -4.83
CA GLY A 354 -15.60 11.52 -5.67
C GLY A 354 -15.03 12.58 -6.61
N THR A 355 -15.24 13.87 -6.33
CA THR A 355 -14.63 14.95 -7.12
C THR A 355 -13.11 14.79 -7.12
N HIS A 356 -12.52 14.67 -8.31
CA HIS A 356 -11.09 14.43 -8.46
C HIS A 356 -10.27 15.71 -8.32
N GLN A 357 -9.31 15.72 -7.42
CA GLN A 357 -8.31 16.78 -7.29
C GLN A 357 -7.09 16.44 -8.18
N ALA A 358 -6.92 17.22 -9.26
CA ALA A 358 -5.83 17.00 -10.21
C ALA A 358 -4.44 17.17 -9.55
N PRO A 359 -3.43 16.40 -10.00
CA PRO A 359 -2.05 16.62 -9.57
C PRO A 359 -1.54 18.00 -10.06
N PRO A 360 -0.53 18.57 -9.39
CA PRO A 360 0.17 19.75 -9.89
C PRO A 360 0.68 19.54 -11.32
N GLU A 361 0.70 20.61 -12.11
CA GLU A 361 1.21 20.59 -13.49
C GLU A 361 2.65 20.05 -13.53
N GLY A 362 2.95 19.15 -14.49
CA GLY A 362 4.27 18.53 -14.62
C GLY A 362 4.52 17.28 -13.78
N HIS A 363 3.57 16.88 -12.92
CA HIS A 363 3.73 15.74 -11.98
C HIS A 363 2.68 14.62 -12.20
N PRO A 364 2.68 13.93 -13.37
CA PRO A 364 1.63 13.00 -13.75
C PRO A 364 1.59 11.71 -12.93
N PHE A 365 2.69 11.35 -12.25
CA PHE A 365 2.80 10.12 -11.46
C PHE A 365 2.50 10.32 -9.96
N LEU A 366 2.10 11.53 -9.55
CA LEU A 366 1.70 11.78 -8.17
C LEU A 366 0.42 11.01 -7.85
N ARG A 367 0.47 10.14 -6.83
CA ARG A 367 -0.62 9.24 -6.42
C ARG A 367 -1.56 9.82 -5.37
N CYS A 368 -1.25 10.98 -4.82
CA CYS A 368 -2.03 11.61 -3.76
C CYS A 368 -2.02 13.13 -3.91
N THR A 369 -3.20 13.71 -3.95
CA THR A 369 -3.41 15.17 -4.09
C THR A 369 -4.34 15.71 -3.01
N ARG A 370 -4.97 14.82 -2.25
CA ARG A 370 -5.92 15.12 -1.19
C ARG A 370 -5.29 15.98 -0.09
N ARG A 371 -6.15 16.77 0.55
CA ARG A 371 -5.81 17.49 1.78
C ARG A 371 -5.54 16.52 2.91
N ILE A 372 -4.42 16.72 3.58
CA ILE A 372 -4.01 15.93 4.75
C ILE A 372 -4.92 16.29 5.92
N GLU A 373 -5.41 15.27 6.62
CA GLU A 373 -6.28 15.38 7.80
C GLU A 373 -5.90 14.34 8.86
N ALA A 374 -6.34 14.56 10.10
CA ALA A 374 -6.14 13.60 11.18
C ALA A 374 -6.87 12.27 10.91
N GLY A 375 -6.27 11.17 11.39
CA GLY A 375 -6.76 9.81 11.17
C GLY A 375 -6.38 9.23 9.79
N GLN A 376 -5.63 9.97 8.98
CA GLN A 376 -5.07 9.47 7.72
C GLN A 376 -3.68 8.87 7.93
N VAL A 377 -3.30 7.96 7.03
CA VAL A 377 -1.99 7.29 7.04
C VAL A 377 -1.38 7.39 5.64
N PHE A 378 -0.11 7.73 5.57
CA PHE A 378 0.63 7.98 4.32
C PHE A 378 1.96 7.23 4.27
N THR A 379 2.40 6.89 3.05
CA THR A 379 3.81 6.63 2.76
C THR A 379 4.54 7.94 2.47
N ILE A 380 5.82 8.03 2.83
CA ILE A 380 6.72 9.11 2.43
C ILE A 380 8.00 8.49 1.88
N GLU A 381 8.10 8.44 0.55
CA GLU A 381 9.05 7.64 -0.23
C GLU A 381 9.84 8.46 -1.27
N PRO A 382 10.60 9.51 -0.88
CA PRO A 382 11.50 10.17 -1.83
C PRO A 382 12.51 9.18 -2.43
N GLY A 383 12.89 9.41 -3.68
CA GLY A 383 13.86 8.58 -4.38
C GLY A 383 14.79 9.37 -5.29
N LEU A 384 15.98 8.79 -5.54
CA LEU A 384 16.99 9.32 -6.45
C LEU A 384 17.64 8.16 -7.20
N TYR A 385 17.44 8.09 -8.51
CA TYR A 385 17.82 6.94 -9.33
C TYR A 385 18.67 7.34 -10.55
N PHE A 386 19.54 6.44 -10.97
CA PHE A 386 20.37 6.58 -12.17
C PHE A 386 19.88 5.61 -13.26
N ILE A 387 18.73 5.93 -13.84
CA ILE A 387 18.01 5.05 -14.78
C ILE A 387 18.47 5.30 -16.22
N ASP A 388 18.94 4.26 -16.90
CA ASP A 388 19.51 4.33 -18.25
C ASP A 388 18.61 5.02 -19.29
N SER A 389 17.32 4.67 -19.32
CA SER A 389 16.38 5.24 -20.28
C SER A 389 16.19 6.75 -20.07
N LEU A 390 15.97 7.16 -18.83
CA LEU A 390 15.75 8.57 -18.47
C LEU A 390 17.01 9.41 -18.67
N LEU A 391 18.17 8.88 -18.27
CA LEU A 391 19.46 9.52 -18.50
C LEU A 391 19.77 9.63 -20.00
N GLY A 392 19.41 8.61 -20.79
CA GLY A 392 19.56 8.63 -22.25
C GLY A 392 18.69 9.68 -22.94
N ASP A 393 17.50 9.95 -22.42
CA ASP A 393 16.64 11.04 -22.91
C ASP A 393 17.17 12.40 -22.48
N LEU A 394 17.63 12.54 -21.23
CA LEU A 394 18.28 13.77 -20.73
C LEU A 394 19.54 14.12 -21.52
N ALA A 395 20.35 13.13 -21.92
CA ALA A 395 21.56 13.31 -22.72
C ALA A 395 21.30 13.83 -24.14
N LYS A 396 20.11 13.56 -24.69
CA LYS A 396 19.68 14.07 -26.01
C LYS A 396 18.99 15.44 -25.93
N GLY A 397 18.62 15.85 -24.73
CA GLY A 397 17.90 17.10 -24.47
C GLY A 397 18.81 18.32 -24.36
N GLU A 398 18.19 19.50 -24.34
CA GLU A 398 18.89 20.79 -24.23
C GLU A 398 19.60 21.00 -22.88
N HIS A 399 19.30 20.19 -21.87
CA HIS A 399 19.88 20.28 -20.53
C HIS A 399 21.11 19.39 -20.33
N ALA A 400 21.51 18.57 -21.33
CA ALA A 400 22.63 17.64 -21.24
C ALA A 400 23.96 18.29 -20.82
N GLN A 401 24.18 19.54 -21.24
CA GLN A 401 25.38 20.33 -20.92
C GLN A 401 25.54 20.69 -19.43
N HIS A 402 24.47 20.56 -18.65
CA HIS A 402 24.46 20.87 -17.23
C HIS A 402 24.76 19.65 -16.36
N ILE A 403 24.76 18.45 -16.95
CA ILE A 403 24.93 17.19 -16.22
C ILE A 403 26.42 16.83 -16.15
N ASN A 404 26.87 16.45 -14.97
CA ASN A 404 28.20 15.89 -14.78
C ASN A 404 28.15 14.38 -15.05
N TRP A 405 28.38 14.01 -16.31
CA TRP A 405 28.29 12.61 -16.74
C TRP A 405 29.33 11.70 -16.07
N ASP A 406 30.51 12.21 -15.73
CA ASP A 406 31.51 11.44 -14.97
C ASP A 406 30.97 11.07 -13.58
N LYS A 407 30.24 12.00 -12.92
CA LYS A 407 29.58 11.70 -11.65
C LYS A 407 28.39 10.75 -11.81
N VAL A 408 27.62 10.89 -12.88
CA VAL A 408 26.55 9.92 -13.20
C VAL A 408 27.14 8.52 -13.35
N ASP A 409 28.22 8.37 -14.11
CA ASP A 409 28.89 7.07 -14.32
C ASP A 409 29.50 6.50 -13.04
N GLU A 410 29.92 7.35 -12.09
CA GLU A 410 30.37 6.94 -10.75
C GLU A 410 29.25 6.34 -9.89
N PHE A 411 28.05 6.93 -9.92
CA PHE A 411 26.91 6.49 -9.09
C PHE A 411 26.06 5.41 -9.74
N LYS A 412 26.03 5.32 -11.06
CA LYS A 412 25.22 4.36 -11.82
C LYS A 412 25.39 2.89 -11.40
N PRO A 413 26.60 2.39 -11.04
CA PRO A 413 26.76 1.04 -10.52
C PRO A 413 25.97 0.73 -9.23
N TYR A 414 25.61 1.76 -8.45
CA TYR A 414 24.78 1.62 -7.25
C TYR A 414 23.26 1.64 -7.56
N GLY A 415 22.86 1.94 -8.79
CA GLY A 415 21.48 1.93 -9.25
C GLY A 415 20.66 3.13 -8.79
N GLY A 416 20.30 3.19 -7.50
CA GLY A 416 19.41 4.23 -6.98
C GLY A 416 19.12 4.08 -5.49
N ILE A 417 18.37 5.04 -4.96
CA ILE A 417 18.03 5.18 -3.56
C ILE A 417 16.53 5.44 -3.43
N ARG A 418 15.87 4.72 -2.53
CA ARG A 418 14.54 5.05 -1.99
C ARG A 418 14.54 4.77 -0.48
N ILE A 419 13.88 5.64 0.27
CA ILE A 419 13.67 5.48 1.71
C ILE A 419 12.21 5.81 1.97
N GLU A 420 11.49 4.92 2.64
CA GLU A 420 10.06 5.03 2.82
C GLU A 420 9.61 4.61 4.21
N ASP A 421 8.71 5.41 4.78
CA ASP A 421 8.06 5.13 6.05
C ASP A 421 6.54 5.23 5.94
N ASN A 422 5.83 4.54 6.84
CA ASN A 422 4.40 4.71 7.05
C ASN A 422 4.13 5.63 8.24
N ILE A 423 3.41 6.73 8.01
CA ILE A 423 3.20 7.79 9.00
C ILE A 423 1.70 8.01 9.22
N ILE A 424 1.27 7.91 10.49
CA ILE A 424 -0.08 8.29 10.93
C ILE A 424 -0.08 9.79 11.25
N VAL A 425 -1.07 10.49 10.71
CA VAL A 425 -1.33 11.91 11.03
C VAL A 425 -2.39 11.96 12.12
N HIS A 426 -2.03 12.49 13.30
CA HIS A 426 -2.96 12.83 14.37
C HIS A 426 -3.28 14.34 14.32
N GLU A 427 -4.19 14.80 15.18
CA GLU A 427 -4.57 16.23 15.24
C GLU A 427 -3.40 17.13 15.67
N ASP A 428 -2.59 16.66 16.62
CA ASP A 428 -1.56 17.44 17.31
C ASP A 428 -0.14 16.87 17.17
N ARG A 429 0.00 15.68 16.56
CA ARG A 429 1.29 15.00 16.40
C ARG A 429 1.34 14.12 15.15
N LEU A 430 2.54 13.70 14.80
CA LEU A 430 2.79 12.64 13.82
C LEU A 430 3.28 11.39 14.54
N GLU A 431 3.01 10.23 13.96
CA GLU A 431 3.50 8.94 14.44
C GLU A 431 4.11 8.18 13.27
N ASN A 432 5.44 8.11 13.23
CA ASN A 432 6.17 7.38 12.21
C ASN A 432 6.33 5.93 12.66
N MET A 433 5.36 5.08 12.27
CA MET A 433 5.30 3.69 12.71
C MET A 433 6.58 2.93 12.39
N THR A 434 7.22 3.25 11.27
CA THR A 434 8.43 2.59 10.80
C THR A 434 9.65 2.95 11.65
N ARG A 435 9.89 4.25 11.89
CA ARG A 435 11.06 4.73 12.65
C ARG A 435 10.92 4.55 14.15
N ASP A 436 9.70 4.64 14.68
CA ASP A 436 9.43 4.37 16.10
C ASP A 436 9.78 2.92 16.51
N LEU A 437 9.89 2.01 15.53
CA LEU A 437 10.36 0.63 15.69
C LEU A 437 11.88 0.45 15.53
N ASN A 438 12.64 1.55 15.48
CA ASN A 438 14.10 1.59 15.33
C ASN A 438 14.56 0.89 14.04
N LEU A 439 13.97 1.26 12.91
CA LEU A 439 14.49 0.98 11.58
C LEU A 439 15.11 2.27 11.02
N ASP A 440 16.43 2.38 11.15
CA ASP A 440 17.20 3.58 10.80
C ASP A 440 17.14 3.93 9.32
#